data_AF-A0A2N8UDQ0-F1
#
_entry.id   AF-A0A2N8UDQ0-F1
#
_cell.length_a   1.000
_cell.length_b   1.000
_cell.length_c   1.000
_cell.angle_alpha   90.00
_cell.angle_beta   90.00
_cell.angle_gamma   90.00
#
_symmetry.space_group_name_H-M   'P 1'
#
loop_
_entity.id
_entity.type
_entity.pdbx_description
1 polymer ?
#
loop_
_entity_poly.entity_id
_entity_poly.type
_entity_poly.pdbx_seq_one_letter_code
_entity_poly.pdbx_strand_id
1 'polypeptide(L)'
;MTLTPLTRLSIRPALASTSRRALTTTAARASGGFNRPAPPSLSPQEQKEFEKLVKQKQNASPFLASDPEKGDMHPDARRKPRPEFEGESNPTTGEIGGPKNDPLKYEKEWTYGGRATDF
;
A
#
# COMPACT_ATOMS: atom_id res chain seq x y z
N MET A 1 -77.42 -3.17 66.85
CA MET A 1 -76.28 -2.77 65.99
C MET A 1 -76.00 -3.92 65.05
N THR A 2 -76.47 -3.85 63.80
CA THR A 2 -76.35 -4.94 62.81
C THR A 2 -75.44 -4.47 61.67
N LEU A 3 -74.34 -5.21 61.45
CA LEU A 3 -73.32 -4.93 60.43
C LEU A 3 -73.78 -5.46 59.07
N THR A 4 -73.77 -4.62 58.03
CA THR A 4 -73.97 -5.03 56.63
C THR A 4 -72.64 -5.38 55.96
N PRO A 5 -72.57 -6.41 55.10
CA PRO A 5 -71.31 -6.90 54.53
C PRO A 5 -70.80 -6.04 53.37
N LEU A 6 -69.47 -5.93 53.28
CA LEU A 6 -68.73 -5.22 52.24
C LEU A 6 -68.70 -6.06 50.95
N THR A 7 -69.24 -5.52 49.85
CA THR A 7 -69.20 -6.17 48.54
C THR A 7 -67.81 -6.06 47.94
N ARG A 8 -67.10 -7.19 47.80
CA ARG A 8 -65.76 -7.26 47.19
C ARG A 8 -65.89 -7.35 45.66
N LEU A 9 -65.45 -6.32 44.93
CA LEU A 9 -65.32 -6.39 43.48
C LEU A 9 -64.19 -7.38 43.10
N SER A 10 -64.54 -8.36 42.27
CA SER A 10 -63.61 -9.31 41.66
C SER A 10 -63.03 -8.72 40.37
N ILE A 11 -61.76 -8.37 40.37
CA ILE A 11 -61.03 -7.87 39.19
C ILE A 11 -60.45 -9.08 38.46
N ARG A 12 -60.94 -9.36 37.26
CA ARG A 12 -60.37 -10.38 36.37
C ARG A 12 -59.09 -9.82 35.72
N PRO A 13 -57.99 -10.59 35.62
CA PRO A 13 -56.84 -10.15 34.86
C PRO A 13 -57.16 -10.25 33.37
N ALA A 14 -57.06 -9.14 32.65
CA ALA A 14 -57.04 -9.15 31.20
C ALA A 14 -55.68 -9.67 30.74
N LEU A 15 -55.62 -10.83 30.08
CA LEU A 15 -54.43 -11.31 29.40
C LEU A 15 -54.16 -10.40 28.20
N ALA A 16 -53.17 -9.52 28.32
CA ALA A 16 -52.70 -8.70 27.22
C ALA A 16 -51.96 -9.59 26.21
N SER A 17 -52.61 -9.87 25.07
CA SER A 17 -51.97 -10.53 23.93
C SER A 17 -51.04 -9.53 23.24
N THR A 18 -49.75 -9.58 23.56
CA THR A 18 -48.74 -8.80 22.85
C THR A 18 -48.54 -9.42 21.47
N SER A 19 -49.13 -8.82 20.43
CA SER A 19 -48.83 -9.17 19.04
C SER A 19 -47.36 -8.83 18.75
N ARG A 20 -46.50 -9.85 18.76
CA ARG A 20 -45.08 -9.70 18.40
C ARG A 20 -45.00 -9.60 16.88
N ARG A 21 -44.89 -8.38 16.37
CA ARG A 21 -44.61 -8.11 14.96
C ARG A 21 -43.18 -8.59 14.69
N ALA A 22 -43.03 -9.72 14.00
CA ALA A 22 -41.72 -10.20 13.58
C ALA A 22 -41.16 -9.26 12.53
N LEU A 23 -40.03 -8.61 12.84
CA LEU A 23 -39.28 -7.81 11.88
C LEU A 23 -38.46 -8.77 11.02
N THR A 24 -38.84 -8.95 9.76
CA THR A 24 -38.10 -9.76 8.80
C THR A 24 -36.91 -8.93 8.29
N THR A 25 -35.70 -9.24 8.75
CA THR A 25 -34.47 -8.63 8.22
C THR A 25 -33.97 -9.48 7.06
N THR A 26 -34.06 -8.98 5.83
CA THR A 26 -33.35 -9.59 4.70
C THR A 26 -31.86 -9.35 4.88
N ALA A 27 -31.03 -10.40 4.85
CA ALA A 27 -29.58 -10.24 4.89
C ALA A 27 -29.14 -9.35 3.71
N ALA A 28 -28.56 -8.20 4.01
CA ALA A 28 -27.97 -7.34 3.00
C ALA A 28 -26.85 -8.12 2.31
N ARG A 29 -27.02 -8.41 1.02
CA ARG A 29 -25.93 -8.92 0.20
C ARG A 29 -24.88 -7.81 0.13
N ALA A 30 -23.67 -8.10 0.61
CA ALA A 30 -22.54 -7.18 0.49
C ALA A 30 -22.21 -6.97 -1.00
N SER A 31 -22.83 -5.97 -1.62
CA SER A 31 -22.51 -5.54 -2.97
C SER A 31 -21.32 -4.58 -2.91
N GLY A 32 -20.12 -5.12 -3.15
CA GLY A 32 -18.97 -4.36 -3.64
C GLY A 32 -18.18 -3.57 -2.60
N GLY A 33 -16.92 -3.97 -2.40
CA GLY A 33 -15.66 -3.21 -2.21
C GLY A 33 -15.55 -1.86 -1.48
N PHE A 34 -16.61 -1.15 -1.10
CA PHE A 34 -16.57 0.21 -0.56
C PHE A 34 -16.22 0.32 0.93
N ASN A 35 -15.68 -0.75 1.53
CA ASN A 35 -15.26 -0.75 2.94
C ASN A 35 -13.91 -0.05 3.20
N ARG A 36 -13.30 0.57 2.17
CA ARG A 36 -12.00 1.26 2.26
C ARG A 36 -12.02 2.54 1.42
N PRO A 37 -11.34 3.62 1.83
CA PRO A 37 -11.26 4.88 1.10
C PRO A 37 -10.34 4.78 -0.12
N ALA A 38 -10.57 3.80 -0.98
CA ALA A 38 -9.87 3.60 -2.24
C ALA A 38 -10.86 3.74 -3.40
N PRO A 39 -10.42 4.21 -4.57
CA PRO A 39 -11.25 4.18 -5.76
C PRO A 39 -11.72 2.73 -6.03
N PRO A 40 -12.94 2.55 -6.56
CA PRO A 40 -13.42 1.23 -6.93
C PRO A 40 -12.45 0.60 -7.94
N SER A 41 -12.11 -0.67 -7.74
CA SER A 41 -11.26 -1.40 -8.69
C SER A 41 -11.97 -1.54 -10.03
N LEU A 42 -11.24 -1.31 -11.12
CA LEU A 42 -11.72 -1.55 -12.47
C LEU A 42 -12.04 -3.03 -12.70
N SER A 43 -12.82 -3.32 -13.74
CA SER A 43 -13.04 -4.72 -14.14
C SER A 43 -11.71 -5.40 -14.53
N PRO A 44 -11.59 -6.73 -14.42
CA PRO A 44 -10.33 -7.42 -14.75
C PRO A 44 -9.84 -7.22 -16.19
N GLN A 45 -10.71 -6.87 -17.13
CA GLN A 45 -10.33 -6.57 -18.51
C GLN A 45 -9.73 -5.17 -18.63
N GLU A 46 -10.42 -4.16 -18.10
CA GLU A 46 -9.97 -2.76 -18.09
C GLU A 46 -8.66 -2.58 -17.33
N GLN A 47 -8.49 -3.27 -16.20
CA GLN A 47 -7.26 -3.24 -15.41
C GLN A 47 -6.05 -3.75 -16.23
N LYS A 48 -6.22 -4.83 -17.01
CA LYS A 48 -5.16 -5.38 -17.88
C LYS A 48 -4.80 -4.43 -19.01
N GLU A 49 -5.79 -3.79 -19.62
CA GLU A 49 -5.56 -2.78 -20.65
C GLU A 49 -4.81 -1.58 -20.09
N PHE A 50 -5.21 -1.10 -18.91
CA PHE A 50 -4.51 -0.03 -18.21
C PHE A 50 -3.05 -0.39 -17.93
N GLU A 51 -2.78 -1.54 -17.32
CA GLU A 51 -1.41 -1.99 -17.02
C GLU A 51 -0.58 -2.17 -18.29
N LYS A 52 -1.18 -2.69 -19.37
CA LYS A 52 -0.52 -2.81 -20.68
C LYS A 52 -0.14 -1.44 -21.24
N LEU A 53 -1.05 -0.47 -21.20
CA LEU A 53 -0.80 0.90 -21.69
C LEU A 53 0.24 1.62 -20.84
N VAL A 54 0.18 1.51 -19.51
CA VAL A 54 1.18 2.08 -18.61
C VAL A 54 2.55 1.48 -18.91
N LYS A 55 2.66 0.16 -19.02
CA LYS A 55 3.91 -0.52 -19.36
C LYS A 55 4.46 -0.09 -20.72
N GLN A 56 3.59 0.06 -21.72
CA GLN A 56 3.98 0.55 -23.05
C GLN A 56 4.49 2.00 -23.00
N LYS A 57 3.83 2.87 -22.23
CA LYS A 57 4.23 4.28 -22.09
C LYS A 57 5.46 4.48 -21.21
N GLN A 58 5.69 3.61 -20.23
CA GLN A 58 6.85 3.71 -19.35
C GLN A 58 8.15 3.64 -20.16
N ASN A 59 8.21 2.73 -21.14
CA ASN A 59 9.33 2.61 -22.09
C ASN A 59 9.37 3.75 -23.14
N ALA A 60 8.26 4.46 -23.33
CA ALA A 60 8.14 5.56 -24.28
C ALA A 60 8.19 6.94 -23.60
N SER A 61 8.58 7.02 -22.33
CA SER A 61 8.76 8.32 -21.69
C SER A 61 9.81 9.11 -22.49
N PRO A 62 9.54 10.37 -22.88
CA PRO A 62 10.49 11.19 -23.65
C PRO A 62 11.85 11.33 -22.96
N PHE A 63 11.87 11.03 -21.66
CA PHE A 63 13.03 11.09 -20.81
C PHE A 63 13.99 9.89 -21.00
N LEU A 64 13.47 8.67 -21.11
CA LEU A 64 14.27 7.45 -21.25
C LEU A 64 14.79 7.21 -22.69
N ALA A 65 14.22 7.90 -23.68
CA ALA A 65 14.53 7.71 -25.10
C ALA A 65 15.88 8.31 -25.57
N SER A 66 16.62 8.99 -24.69
CA SER A 66 17.78 9.80 -25.09
C SER A 66 19.13 9.08 -25.10
N ASP A 67 19.24 7.86 -24.53
CA ASP A 67 20.47 7.06 -24.58
C ASP A 67 20.15 5.58 -24.29
N PRO A 68 20.43 4.62 -25.19
CA PRO A 68 20.15 3.19 -24.99
C PRO A 68 20.95 2.57 -23.83
N GLU A 69 22.03 3.19 -23.33
CA GLU A 69 22.70 2.79 -22.07
C GLU A 69 22.00 3.35 -20.81
N LYS A 70 21.07 4.32 -20.94
CA LYS A 70 20.34 5.00 -19.85
C LYS A 70 18.95 4.45 -19.60
N GLY A 71 18.60 3.29 -20.15
CA GLY A 71 17.23 2.81 -20.34
C GLY A 71 16.28 2.83 -19.13
N ASP A 72 16.80 2.94 -17.90
CA ASP A 72 15.99 2.92 -16.67
C ASP A 72 16.29 4.05 -15.66
N MET A 73 17.13 5.04 -15.99
CA MET A 73 17.55 6.07 -15.03
C MET A 73 16.69 7.35 -15.12
N HIS A 74 16.20 7.85 -13.97
CA HIS A 74 15.52 9.15 -13.84
C HIS A 74 16.43 10.32 -14.28
N PRO A 75 15.91 11.48 -14.72
CA PRO A 75 16.73 12.64 -15.08
C PRO A 75 17.76 13.04 -14.06
N ASP A 76 17.30 13.09 -12.82
CA ASP A 76 18.11 13.53 -11.70
C ASP A 76 18.95 12.38 -11.14
N ALA A 77 18.75 11.15 -11.61
CA ALA A 77 19.54 10.01 -11.15
C ALA A 77 20.95 10.09 -11.72
N ARG A 78 21.91 10.39 -10.85
CA ARG A 78 23.33 10.39 -11.19
C ARG A 78 23.81 8.96 -11.44
N ARG A 79 24.63 8.80 -12.48
CA ARG A 79 25.33 7.54 -12.74
C ARG A 79 26.29 7.23 -11.59
N LYS A 80 26.37 5.96 -11.20
CA LYS A 80 27.40 5.49 -10.29
C LYS A 80 28.78 5.66 -10.96
N PRO A 81 29.83 5.96 -10.18
CA PRO A 81 31.19 5.94 -10.70
C PRO A 81 31.51 4.57 -11.32
N ARG A 82 32.32 4.57 -12.38
CA ARG A 82 32.82 3.31 -12.95
C ARG A 82 33.66 2.56 -11.91
N PRO A 83 33.60 1.23 -11.86
CA PRO A 83 34.51 0.41 -11.05
C PRO A 83 35.98 0.73 -11.39
N GLU A 84 36.85 0.75 -10.38
CA GLU A 84 38.29 1.01 -10.56
C GLU A 84 39.06 -0.26 -10.98
N PHE A 85 38.56 -1.43 -10.62
CA PHE A 85 39.13 -2.72 -11.02
C PHE A 85 38.08 -3.70 -11.54
N GLU A 86 38.52 -4.58 -12.43
CA GLU A 86 37.74 -5.70 -12.95
C GLU A 86 38.05 -6.98 -12.15
N GLY A 87 37.06 -7.86 -12.00
CA GLY A 87 37.19 -9.10 -11.22
C GLY A 87 36.77 -8.97 -9.76
N GLU A 88 37.18 -9.96 -8.96
CA GLU A 88 36.86 -10.09 -7.54
C GLU A 88 38.00 -9.61 -6.62
N SER A 89 39.23 -9.51 -7.13
CA SER A 89 40.41 -9.16 -6.36
C SER A 89 40.90 -7.74 -6.67
N ASN A 90 41.11 -6.94 -5.63
CA ASN A 90 41.69 -5.61 -5.75
C ASN A 90 43.19 -5.72 -6.07
N PRO A 91 43.70 -5.15 -7.18
CA PRO A 91 45.12 -5.27 -7.55
C PRO A 91 46.09 -4.56 -6.59
N THR A 92 45.60 -3.59 -5.81
CA THR A 92 46.43 -2.79 -4.90
C THR A 92 46.47 -3.40 -3.48
N THR A 93 45.31 -3.81 -2.96
CA THR A 93 45.19 -4.35 -1.59
C THR A 93 45.17 -5.87 -1.52
N GLY A 94 44.95 -6.55 -2.65
CA GLY A 94 44.79 -8.01 -2.72
C GLY A 94 43.47 -8.53 -2.14
N GLU A 95 42.62 -7.65 -1.62
CA GLU A 95 41.33 -8.01 -1.01
C GLU A 95 40.39 -8.64 -2.05
N ILE A 96 39.72 -9.73 -1.66
CA ILE A 96 38.78 -10.46 -2.52
C ILE A 96 37.35 -10.18 -2.05
N GLY A 97 36.47 -9.75 -2.96
CA GLY A 97 35.04 -9.49 -2.69
C GLY A 97 34.75 -8.13 -2.04
N GLY A 98 35.72 -7.23 -1.96
CA GLY A 98 35.56 -5.89 -1.42
C GLY A 98 34.86 -4.90 -2.37
N PRO A 99 34.59 -3.66 -1.90
CA PRO A 99 34.10 -2.59 -2.76
C PRO A 99 35.02 -2.39 -3.98
N LYS A 100 34.43 -2.31 -5.17
CA LYS A 100 35.18 -2.14 -6.43
C LYS A 100 35.81 -0.75 -6.62
N ASN A 101 35.52 0.16 -5.69
CA ASN A 101 36.06 1.51 -5.63
C ASN A 101 36.58 1.75 -4.22
N ASP A 102 37.76 2.34 -4.11
CA ASP A 102 38.36 2.69 -2.85
C ASP A 102 37.54 3.79 -2.13
N PRO A 103 36.98 3.52 -0.93
CA PRO A 103 36.24 4.52 -0.18
C PRO A 103 37.12 5.66 0.35
N LEU A 104 38.43 5.46 0.53
CA LEU A 104 39.36 6.44 1.09
C LEU A 104 40.14 7.21 0.01
N LYS A 105 39.63 7.25 -1.22
CA LYS A 105 40.26 7.96 -2.35
C LYS A 105 40.62 9.41 -2.06
N TYR A 106 39.84 10.09 -1.22
CA TYR A 106 40.07 11.47 -0.82
C TYR A 106 40.39 11.52 0.68
N GLU A 107 41.64 11.83 1.03
CA GLU A 107 42.12 11.79 2.42
C GLU A 107 41.40 12.79 3.36
N LYS A 108 40.85 13.89 2.82
CA LYS A 108 40.26 14.99 3.61
C LYS A 108 38.81 15.27 3.28
N GLU A 109 38.22 14.59 2.29
CA GLU A 109 36.86 14.82 1.84
C GLU A 109 36.03 13.52 1.85
N TRP A 110 34.97 13.47 2.64
CA TRP A 110 34.02 12.35 2.60
C TRP A 110 33.05 12.54 1.44
N THR A 111 33.52 12.28 0.23
CA THR A 111 32.69 12.37 -0.97
C THR A 111 32.51 11.01 -1.64
N TYR A 112 31.25 10.64 -1.89
CA TYR A 112 30.90 9.47 -2.70
C TYR A 112 30.12 9.90 -3.94
N GLY A 113 30.57 9.47 -5.13
CA GLY A 113 29.90 9.84 -6.39
C GLY A 113 29.77 11.35 -6.62
N GLY A 114 30.72 12.14 -6.11
CA GLY A 114 30.72 13.60 -6.22
C GLY A 114 29.72 14.32 -5.30
N ARG A 115 29.29 13.68 -4.21
CA ARG A 115 28.52 14.31 -3.13
C ARG A 115 29.22 14.12 -1.80
N ALA A 116 29.25 15.15 -0.97
CA ALA A 116 29.63 15.00 0.43
C ALA A 116 28.61 14.10 1.14
N THR A 117 29.10 13.14 1.91
CA THR A 117 28.31 12.24 2.75
C THR A 117 28.60 12.61 4.20
N ASP A 118 27.54 12.88 4.97
CA ASP A 118 27.59 13.15 6.41
C ASP A 118 26.98 11.95 7.17
N PHE A 119 27.40 11.70 8.42
CA PHE A 119 27.00 10.53 9.22
C PHE A 119 25.94 10.86 10.27
#